data_AF-A0A4Q2ACI9-F1
#
_entry.id   AF-A0A4Q2ACI9-F1
#
_cell.length_a   1.000
_cell.length_b   1.000
_cell.length_c   1.000
_cell.angle_alpha   90.00
_cell.angle_beta   90.00
_cell.angle_gamma   90.00
#
_symmetry.space_group_name_H-M   'P 1'
#
loop_
_entity.id
_entity.type
_entity.pdbx_description
1 polymer ?
#
loop_
_entity_poly.entity_id
_entity_poly.type
_entity_poly.pdbx_seq_one_letter_code
_entity_poly.pdbx_strand_id
1 'polypeptide(L)' 'MTETDLTVRFLPATWRRDLDLFMAERAPGMNAYMLSRARLSSVARMHALSDAELAAMGLARRDIPAFVMEDILPG' A
#
# COMPACT_ATOMS: atom_id res chain seq x y z
N MET A 1 -7.16 -8.48 46.27
CA MET A 1 -7.39 -8.04 44.88
C MET A 1 -6.45 -6.88 44.64
N THR A 2 -5.48 -7.02 43.74
CA THR A 2 -4.45 -5.99 43.50
C THR A 2 -5.03 -4.93 42.57
N GLU A 3 -5.16 -3.69 43.04
CA GLU A 3 -5.53 -2.55 42.18
C GLU A 3 -4.43 -2.35 41.13
N THR A 4 -4.81 -2.39 39.86
CA THR A 4 -3.91 -2.03 38.75
C THR A 4 -4.15 -0.57 38.43
N ASP A 5 -3.15 0.26 38.66
CA ASP A 5 -3.23 1.68 38.33
C ASP A 5 -3.01 1.87 36.82
N LEU A 6 -3.96 2.50 36.15
CA LEU A 6 -4.05 2.57 34.69
C LEU A 6 -3.86 4.01 34.23
N THR A 7 -2.66 4.32 33.73
CA THR A 7 -2.33 5.67 33.23
C THR A 7 -2.69 5.78 31.74
N VAL A 8 -3.69 6.59 31.44
CA VAL A 8 -4.10 6.91 30.05
C VAL A 8 -3.61 8.31 29.68
N ARG A 9 -2.89 8.42 28.56
CA ARG A 9 -2.50 9.72 27.98
C ARG A 9 -3.12 9.86 26.60
N PHE A 10 -3.85 10.95 26.40
CA PHE A 10 -4.39 11.31 25.10
C PHE A 10 -3.33 12.03 24.27
N LEU A 11 -3.28 11.70 22.98
CA LEU A 11 -2.44 12.41 22.03
C LEU A 11 -3.05 13.80 21.72
N PRO A 12 -2.22 14.82 21.43
CA PRO A 12 -2.72 16.13 21.00
C PRO A 12 -3.55 16.00 19.72
N ALA A 13 -4.63 16.78 19.56
CA ALA A 13 -5.52 16.67 18.40
C ALA A 13 -4.80 16.82 17.03
N THR A 14 -3.63 17.45 17.00
CA THR A 14 -2.83 17.68 15.77
C THR A 14 -1.88 16.54 15.42
N TRP A 15 -1.65 15.56 16.31
CA TRP A 15 -0.54 14.61 16.18
C TRP A 15 -0.50 13.91 14.81
N ARG A 16 -1.68 13.59 14.26
CA ARG A 16 -1.79 12.89 12.99
C ARG A 16 -1.36 13.77 11.82
N ARG A 17 -1.80 15.03 11.81
CA ARG A 17 -1.42 16.03 10.81
C ARG A 17 0.08 16.28 10.83
N ASP A 18 0.66 16.41 12.03
CA ASP A 18 2.09 16.70 12.19
C ASP A 18 2.95 15.54 11.65
N LEU A 19 2.52 14.30 11.90
CA LEU A 19 3.14 13.11 11.32
C LEU A 19 2.99 13.07 9.80
N ASP A 20 1.79 13.33 9.28
CA ASP A 20 1.53 13.32 7.83
C ASP A 20 2.38 14.38 7.09
N LEU A 21 2.53 15.58 7.66
CA LEU A 21 3.41 16.63 7.13
C LEU A 21 4.89 16.19 7.14
N PHE A 22 5.36 15.66 8.27
CA PHE A 22 6.73 15.15 8.37
C PHE A 22 7.02 14.08 7.32
N MET A 23 6.09 13.13 7.13
CA MET A 23 6.24 12.06 6.14
C MET A 23 6.18 12.59 4.71
N ALA A 24 5.31 13.57 4.41
CA ALA A 24 5.23 14.20 3.10
C ALA A 24 6.53 14.95 2.73
N GLU A 25 7.14 15.65 3.69
CA GLU A 25 8.40 16.38 3.49
C GLU A 25 9.61 15.46 3.35
N ARG A 26 9.68 14.39 4.15
CA ARG A 26 10.90 13.58 4.30
C ARG A 26 10.88 12.27 3.53
N ALA A 27 9.70 11.76 3.21
CA ALA A 27 9.54 10.45 2.60
C ALA A 27 8.51 10.46 1.45
N PRO A 28 8.59 11.43 0.50
CA PRO A 28 7.69 11.46 -0.64
C PRO A 28 7.81 10.14 -1.43
N GLY A 29 6.67 9.49 -1.67
CA GLY A 29 6.63 8.22 -2.39
C GLY A 29 6.89 6.97 -1.53
N MET A 30 7.22 7.08 -0.24
CA MET A 30 7.41 5.92 0.65
C MET A 30 6.18 5.01 0.69
N ASN A 31 4.98 5.58 0.75
CA ASN A 31 3.74 4.81 0.75
C ASN A 31 3.57 4.01 -0.57
N ALA A 32 3.83 4.65 -1.72
CA ALA A 32 3.79 3.99 -3.03
C ALA A 32 4.87 2.91 -3.16
N TYR A 33 6.07 3.15 -2.62
CA TYR A 33 7.15 2.16 -2.58
C TYR A 33 6.78 0.95 -1.72
N MET A 34 6.28 1.17 -0.50
CA MET A 34 5.88 0.10 0.41
C MET A 34 4.76 -0.75 -0.20
N LEU A 35 3.79 -0.11 -0.83
CA LEU A 35 2.70 -0.77 -1.55
C LEU A 35 3.21 -1.62 -2.71
N SER A 36 4.05 -1.04 -3.57
CA SER A 36 4.65 -1.72 -4.71
C SER A 36 5.51 -2.90 -4.25
N ARG A 37 6.29 -2.73 -3.18
CA ARG A 37 7.13 -3.79 -2.62
C ARG A 37 6.31 -4.94 -2.07
N ALA A 38 5.19 -4.66 -1.40
CA ALA A 38 4.27 -5.68 -0.90
C ALA A 38 3.59 -6.48 -2.01
N ARG A 39 3.49 -5.92 -3.23
CA ARG A 39 2.83 -6.55 -4.39
C ARG A 39 3.81 -7.03 -5.48
N LEU A 40 5.12 -6.84 -5.29
CA LEU A 40 6.14 -7.15 -6.29
C LEU A 40 6.10 -8.61 -6.78
N SER A 41 5.81 -9.55 -5.88
CA SER A 41 5.67 -10.96 -6.23
C SER A 41 4.45 -11.24 -7.13
N SER A 42 3.35 -10.50 -6.94
CA SER A 42 2.16 -10.62 -7.78
C SER A 42 2.39 -10.00 -9.15
N VAL A 43 3.03 -8.83 -9.20
CA VAL A 43 3.47 -8.21 -10.46
C VAL A 43 4.39 -9.14 -11.24
N ALA A 44 5.42 -9.71 -10.59
CA ALA A 44 6.34 -10.65 -11.22
C ALA A 44 5.62 -11.91 -11.74
N ARG A 45 4.68 -12.46 -10.97
CA ARG A 45 3.86 -13.60 -11.41
C ARG A 45 3.05 -13.27 -12.65
N MET A 46 2.40 -12.11 -12.69
CA MET A 46 1.66 -11.67 -13.87
C MET A 46 2.57 -11.50 -15.07
N HIS A 47 3.76 -10.91 -14.90
CA HIS A 47 4.76 -10.77 -15.97
C HIS A 47 5.34 -12.10 -16.45
N ALA A 48 5.27 -13.18 -15.66
CA ALA A 48 5.73 -14.51 -16.06
C ALA A 48 4.74 -15.24 -17.00
N LEU A 49 3.46 -14.85 -17.00
CA LEU A 49 2.48 -15.36 -17.97
C LEU A 49 2.89 -14.95 -19.40
N SER A 50 2.47 -15.69 -20.41
CA SER A 50 2.56 -15.32 -21.83
C SER A 50 1.46 -14.32 -22.21
N ASP A 51 1.63 -13.61 -23.34
CA ASP A 51 0.64 -12.63 -23.79
C ASP A 51 -0.70 -13.26 -24.14
N ALA A 52 -0.71 -14.51 -24.62
CA ALA A 52 -1.94 -15.27 -24.86
C ALA A 52 -2.69 -15.57 -23.54
N GLU A 53 -1.96 -15.93 -22.48
CA GLU A 53 -2.55 -16.17 -21.16
C GLU A 53 -3.11 -14.87 -20.54
N LEU A 54 -2.41 -13.74 -20.67
CA LEU A 54 -2.97 -12.46 -20.26
C LEU A 54 -4.21 -12.08 -21.08
N ALA A 55 -4.17 -12.27 -22.40
CA ALA A 55 -5.31 -11.95 -23.26
C ALA A 55 -6.53 -12.81 -22.91
N ALA A 56 -6.33 -14.08 -22.52
CA ALA A 56 -7.40 -14.94 -22.00
C ALA A 56 -8.02 -14.42 -20.69
N MET A 57 -7.27 -13.64 -19.91
CA MET A 57 -7.75 -12.92 -18.73
C MET A 57 -8.35 -11.54 -19.07
N GLY A 58 -8.33 -11.12 -20.34
CA GLY A 58 -8.76 -9.79 -20.76
C GLY A 58 -7.74 -8.67 -20.47
N LEU A 59 -6.47 -9.02 -20.25
CA LEU A 59 -5.41 -8.08 -19.89
C LEU A 59 -4.36 -7.93 -20.98
N ALA A 60 -3.78 -6.74 -21.10
CA ALA A 60 -2.50 -6.50 -21.75
C ALA A 60 -1.41 -6.25 -20.69
N ARG A 61 -0.13 -6.31 -21.07
CA ARG A 61 0.99 -6.10 -20.13
C ARG A 61 0.93 -4.79 -19.37
N ARG A 62 0.48 -3.73 -20.04
CA ARG A 62 0.32 -2.40 -19.44
C ARG A 62 -0.74 -2.35 -18.34
N ASP A 63 -1.67 -3.31 -18.33
CA ASP A 63 -2.79 -3.37 -17.39
C ASP A 63 -2.39 -4.08 -16.07
N ILE A 64 -1.24 -4.76 -16.04
CA ILE A 64 -0.76 -5.52 -14.87
C ILE A 64 -0.75 -4.68 -13.59
N PRO A 65 -0.19 -3.44 -13.55
CA PRO A 65 -0.17 -2.67 -12.30
C PRO A 65 -1.56 -2.35 -11.78
N ALA A 66 -2.48 -1.93 -12.67
CA ALA A 66 -3.86 -1.61 -12.31
C ALA A 66 -4.59 -2.85 -11.78
N PHE A 67 -4.46 -3.98 -12.47
CA PHE A 67 -5.05 -5.26 -12.06
C PHE A 67 -4.50 -5.74 -10.70
N VAL A 68 -3.19 -5.66 -10.47
CA VAL A 68 -2.58 -6.13 -9.22
C VAL A 68 -2.91 -5.23 -8.01
N MET A 69 -3.30 -3.98 -8.25
CA MET A 69 -3.59 -2.98 -7.22
C MET A 69 -5.08 -2.62 -7.12
N GLU A 70 -5.97 -3.32 -7.84
CA GLU A 70 -7.39 -2.97 -7.92
C GLU A 70 -8.10 -2.94 -6.56
N ASP A 71 -7.57 -3.66 -5.56
CA ASP A 71 -8.11 -3.72 -4.20
C ASP A 71 -7.84 -2.47 -3.37
N ILE A 72 -6.91 -1.62 -3.79
CA ILE A 72 -6.30 -0.57 -2.98
C ILE A 72 -6.16 0.77 -3.71
N LEU A 73 -6.13 0.76 -5.04
CA LEU A 73 -6.07 1.95 -5.88
C LEU A 73 -7.23 1.91 -6.88
N PRO A 74 -7.99 3.01 -7.03
CA PRO A 74 -8.98 3.11 -8.09
C PRO A 74 -8.29 3.10 -9.46
N GLY A 75 -8.91 2.38 -10.41
CA GLY A 75 -8.49 2.32 -11.81
C GLY A 75 -8.88 3.57 -12.61
#